data_AF-A0A351GJN8-F1
#
_entry.id   AF-A0A351GJN8-F1
#
_cell.length_a   1.000
_cell.length_b   1.000
_cell.length_c   1.000
_cell.angle_alpha   90.00
_cell.angle_beta   90.00
_cell.angle_gamma   90.00
#
_symmetry.space_group_name_H-M   'P 1'
#
loop_
_entity.id
_entity.type
_entity.pdbx_description
1 polymer ?
#
loop_
_entity_poly.entity_id
_entity_poly.type
_entity_poly.pdbx_seq_one_letter_code
_entity_poly.pdbx_strand_id
1 'polypeptide(L)' 'MNLIRKIVIGQNPKDAMAYYIGMRVGDNKIVVIEFNERGYYKTGERSYNIFIEHPKDGTMFWKEVVNMPCIVEYDLNF' A
#
# COMPACT_ATOMS: atom_id res chain seq x y z
N MET A 1 3.70 -10.76 -10.99
CA MET A 1 3.11 -9.98 -9.90
C MET A 1 4.24 -9.19 -9.27
N ASN A 2 4.33 -7.89 -9.54
CA ASN A 2 5.42 -7.07 -9.00
C ASN A 2 5.03 -6.67 -7.57
N LEU A 3 5.78 -7.15 -6.59
CA LEU A 3 5.52 -6.85 -5.18
C LEU A 3 5.81 -5.36 -4.94
N ILE A 4 4.85 -4.58 -4.44
CA ILE A 4 5.08 -3.19 -4.09
C ILE A 4 5.80 -3.17 -2.73
N ARG A 5 7.02 -2.60 -2.70
CA ARG A 5 7.84 -2.46 -1.48
C ARG A 5 7.46 -1.19 -0.71
N LYS A 6 7.13 -0.12 -1.42
CA LYS A 6 6.78 1.19 -0.86
C LYS A 6 5.83 1.96 -1.76
N ILE A 7 4.98 2.78 -1.16
CA ILE A 7 4.11 3.74 -1.84
C ILE A 7 4.24 5.11 -1.16
N VAL A 8 4.38 6.16 -1.96
CA VAL A 8 4.38 7.56 -1.52
C VAL A 8 3.13 8.22 -2.09
N ILE A 9 2.32 8.86 -1.24
CA ILE A 9 0.97 9.33 -1.54
C ILE A 9 0.91 10.85 -1.36
N GLY A 10 0.68 11.57 -2.45
CA GLY A 10 0.63 13.03 -2.47
C GLY A 10 1.19 13.61 -3.77
N GLN A 11 0.82 14.86 -4.07
CA GLN A 11 1.31 15.56 -5.26
C GLN A 11 2.78 15.96 -5.13
N ASN A 12 3.19 16.39 -3.94
CA ASN A 12 4.58 16.75 -3.62
C ASN A 12 5.22 15.63 -2.78
N PRO A 13 6.19 14.86 -3.31
CA PRO A 13 6.85 13.79 -2.57
C PRO A 13 7.51 14.24 -1.27
N LYS A 14 7.90 15.52 -1.16
CA LYS A 14 8.53 16.09 0.04
C LYS A 14 7.57 16.16 1.24
N ASP A 15 6.29 16.42 0.97
CA ASP A 15 5.25 16.59 1.99
C ASP A 15 4.25 15.41 1.98
N ALA A 16 4.55 14.37 1.19
CA ALA A 16 3.70 13.21 0.99
C ALA A 16 3.82 12.19 2.13
N MET A 17 2.76 11.39 2.29
CA MET A 17 2.78 10.26 3.22
C MET A 17 3.41 9.05 2.54
N ALA A 18 4.34 8.38 3.21
CA ALA A 18 4.96 7.16 2.70
C ALA A 18 4.62 5.94 3.57
N TYR A 19 4.35 4.82 2.91
CA TYR A 19 4.18 3.51 3.53
C TYR A 19 5.10 2.50 2.86
N TYR A 20 5.73 1.63 3.65
CA TYR A 20 6.59 0.57 3.14
C TYR A 20 6.37 -0.73 3.90
N ILE A 21 6.64 -1.86 3.26
CA ILE A 21 6.50 -3.19 3.87
C ILE A 21 7.42 -3.28 5.11
N GLY A 22 6.87 -3.73 6.24
CA GLY A 22 7.56 -3.80 7.54
C GLY A 22 7.49 -2.51 8.38
N MET A 23 6.91 -1.42 7.86
CA MET A 23 6.66 -0.20 8.63
C MET A 23 5.72 -0.51 9.81
N ARG A 24 6.07 -0.04 11.02
CA ARG A 24 5.23 -0.20 12.22
C ARG A 24 4.03 0.74 12.20
N VAL A 25 2.88 0.22 12.62
CA VAL A 25 1.61 0.95 12.76
C VAL A 25 0.96 0.52 14.08
N GLY A 26 1.27 1.26 15.15
CA GLY A 26 0.94 0.81 16.51
C GLY A 26 1.61 -0.53 16.81
N ASP A 27 0.84 -1.50 17.27
CA ASP A 27 1.29 -2.87 17.54
C ASP A 27 1.37 -3.74 16.27
N ASN A 28 0.99 -3.20 15.11
CA ASN A 28 0.98 -3.89 13.83
C ASN A 28 2.19 -3.53 12.97
N LYS A 29 2.37 -4.25 11.87
CA LYS A 29 3.28 -3.89 10.77
C LYS A 29 2.58 -3.98 9.42
N ILE A 30 2.97 -3.15 8.46
CA ILE A 30 2.50 -3.27 7.08
C ILE A 30 3.10 -4.53 6.46
N VAL A 31 2.28 -5.38 5.85
CA VAL A 31 2.72 -6.67 5.28
C VAL A 31 2.46 -6.81 3.79
N VAL A 32 1.45 -6.11 3.25
CA VAL A 32 1.14 -6.10 1.83
C VAL A 32 0.73 -4.70 1.40
N ILE A 33 1.25 -4.28 0.26
CA ILE A 33 0.77 -3.14 -0.51
C ILE A 33 0.49 -3.68 -1.91
N GLU A 34 -0.72 -3.50 -2.42
CA GLU A 34 -1.12 -4.02 -3.72
C GLU A 34 -1.96 -3.03 -4.50
N PHE A 35 -1.93 -3.15 -5.83
CA PHE A 35 -2.85 -2.43 -6.70
C PHE A 35 -4.21 -3.15 -6.72
N ASN A 36 -5.31 -2.42 -6.54
CA ASN A 36 -6.66 -2.98 -6.58
C ASN A 36 -7.09 -3.21 -8.04
N GLU A 37 -6.51 -4.23 -8.68
CA GLU A 37 -6.80 -4.57 -10.08
C GLU A 37 -8.28 -4.83 -10.31
N ARG A 38 -8.93 -5.57 -9.41
CA ARG A 38 -10.35 -5.92 -9.54
C ARG A 38 -11.27 -4.69 -9.48
N GLY A 39 -10.97 -3.75 -8.58
CA GLY A 39 -11.69 -2.47 -8.50
C GLY A 39 -11.50 -1.67 -9.79
N TYR A 40 -10.25 -1.54 -10.24
CA TYR A 40 -9.90 -0.83 -11.45
C TYR A 40 -10.61 -1.38 -12.69
N TYR A 41 -10.68 -2.71 -12.88
CA TYR A 41 -11.39 -3.31 -14.01
C TYR A 41 -12.90 -3.03 -14.02
N LYS A 42 -13.51 -2.79 -12.85
CA LYS A 42 -14.95 -2.55 -12.72
C LYS A 42 -15.31 -1.07 -12.86
N THR A 43 -14.52 -0.17 -12.27
CA THR A 43 -14.88 1.25 -12.14
C THR A 43 -13.96 2.18 -12.91
N GLY A 44 -12.78 1.71 -13.33
CA GLY A 44 -11.71 2.54 -13.88
C GLY A 44 -10.96 3.37 -12.82
N GLU A 45 -11.33 3.27 -11.55
CA GLU A 45 -10.70 4.04 -10.47
C GLU A 45 -9.42 3.37 -10.01
N ARG A 46 -8.31 4.13 -10.02
CA ARG A 46 -7.03 3.65 -9.53
C ARG A 46 -7.02 3.68 -8.01
N SER A 47 -6.84 2.53 -7.37
CA SER A 47 -6.63 2.46 -5.93
C SER A 47 -5.60 1.40 -5.51
N TYR A 48 -5.07 1.56 -4.30
CA TYR A 48 -4.09 0.64 -3.70
C TYR A 48 -4.55 0.21 -2.31
N ASN A 49 -4.50 -1.10 -2.04
CA ASN A 49 -4.84 -1.67 -0.74
C ASN A 49 -3.58 -1.83 0.12
N ILE A 50 -3.70 -1.53 1.41
CA ILE A 50 -2.65 -1.72 2.40
C ILE A 50 -3.17 -2.64 3.49
N PHE A 51 -2.44 -3.72 3.75
CA PHE A 51 -2.73 -4.69 4.79
C PHE A 51 -1.70 -4.61 5.90
N ILE A 52 -2.16 -4.83 7.12
CA ILE A 52 -1.33 -4.89 8.32
C ILE A 52 -1.46 -6.26 8.97
N GLU A 53 -0.43 -6.67 9.69
CA GLU A 53 -0.43 -7.88 10.51
C GLU A 53 -0.28 -7.51 11.98
N HIS A 54 -1.22 -7.99 12.79
CA HIS A 54 -1.08 -8.00 14.24
C HIS A 54 -0.43 -9.31 14.69
N PRO A 55 0.49 -9.31 15.68
CA PRO A 55 1.16 -10.53 16.14
C PRO A 55 0.22 -11.63 16.65
N LYS A 56 -0.99 -11.28 17.11
CA LYS A 56 -1.97 -12.24 17.65
C LYS A 56 -3.17 -12.47 16.74
N ASP A 57 -3.63 -11.42 16.07
CA ASP A 57 -4.91 -11.45 15.33
C ASP A 57 -4.73 -11.70 13.83
N GLY A 58 -3.49 -11.76 13.35
CA GLY A 58 -3.15 -12.07 11.97
C GLY A 58 -3.26 -10.88 11.03
N THR A 59 -3.43 -11.17 9.73
CA THR A 59 -3.45 -10.16 8.66
C THR A 59 -4.85 -9.59 8.46
N MET A 60 -4.95 -8.27 8.36
CA MET A 60 -6.20 -7.55 8.12
C MET A 60 -6.01 -6.41 7.12
N PHE A 61 -7.08 -6.12 6.38
CA PHE A 61 -7.16 -4.92 5.55
C PHE A 61 -7.17 -3.69 6.45
N TRP A 62 -6.28 -2.74 6.18
CA TRP A 62 -6.19 -1.51 6.98
C TRP A 62 -6.80 -0.32 6.26
N LYS A 63 -6.37 -0.07 5.03
CA LYS A 63 -6.83 1.09 4.26
C LYS A 63 -6.69 0.89 2.76
N GLU A 64 -7.52 1.62 2.03
CA GLU A 64 -7.42 1.81 0.59
C GLU A 64 -7.05 3.27 0.29
N VAL A 65 -6.17 3.45 -0.69
CA VAL A 65 -5.74 4.74 -1.21
C VAL A 65 -6.42 4.95 -2.55
N VAL A 66 -7.51 5.71 -2.57
CA VAL A 66 -8.38 5.86 -3.74
C VAL A 66 -8.05 7.14 -4.51
N ASN A 67 -7.79 7.01 -5.80
CA ASN A 67 -7.63 8.10 -6.76
C ASN A 67 -6.64 9.22 -6.35
N MET A 68 -5.59 8.85 -5.62
CA MET A 68 -4.53 9.78 -5.21
C MET A 68 -3.33 9.71 -6.16
N PRO A 69 -2.59 10.81 -6.34
CA PRO A 69 -1.26 10.79 -6.96
C PRO A 69 -0.31 9.97 -6.08
N CYS A 70 0.33 8.96 -6.67
CA CYS A 70 1.21 8.05 -5.96
C CYS A 70 2.50 7.81 -6.75
N ILE A 71 3.61 7.67 -6.04
CA ILE A 71 4.84 7.02 -6.53
C ILE A 71 4.87 5.61 -5.94
N VAL A 72 5.04 4.60 -6.78
CA VAL A 72 5.09 3.19 -6.38
C VAL A 72 6.50 2.67 -6.59
N GLU A 73 7.11 2.16 -5.54
CA GLU A 73 8.42 1.52 -5.56
C GLU A 73 8.23 0.00 -5.44
N TYR A 74 8.65 -0.73 -6.47
CA TYR A 74 8.59 -2.19 -6.48
C TYR A 74 9.79 -2.79 -5.77
N ASP A 75 9.60 -3.96 -5.18
CA ASP A 75 10.71 -4.74 -4.65
C ASP A 75 11.65 -5.17 -5.80
N LEU A 76 12.95 -4.94 -5.61
CA LEU A 76 13.99 -5.24 -6.60
C LEU A 76 14.78 -6.51 -6.22
N ASN A 77 14.21 -7.38 -5.40
CA ASN A 77 14.80 -8.69 -5.14
C ASN A 77 14.68 -9.56 -6.41
N PHE A 78 15.80 -9.66 -7.13
CA PHE A 78 16.06 -10.60 -8.23
C PHE A 78 16.52 -11.95 -7.67
#